data_AF-A0A925SMV4-F1
#
_entry.id   AF-A0A925SMV4-F1
#
_cell.length_a   1.000
_cell.length_b   1.000
_cell.length_c   1.000
_cell.angle_alpha   90.00
_cell.angle_beta   90.00
_cell.angle_gamma   90.00
#
_symmetry.space_group_name_H-M   'P 1'
#
loop_
_entity.id
_entity.type
_entity.pdbx_description
1 polymer ?
#
loop_
_entity_poly.entity_id
_entity_poly.type
_entity_poly.pdbx_seq_one_letter_code
_entity_poly.pdbx_strand_id
1 'polypeptide(L)'
;TGRLKSLTFQRPIRKFILPGQHFGANGLTEHNKHTEDIVAIDSSEILVLSGVAFQKFFSSHHDIAHKIVQSLRAETKIKRLSI
;
A
#
# COMPACT_ATOMS: atom_id res chain seq x y z
N THR A 1 -7.55 -16.55 -8.77
CA THR A 1 -7.89 -15.45 -7.84
C THR A 1 -6.62 -15.09 -7.12
N GLY A 2 -6.19 -13.82 -7.10
CA GLY A 2 -4.92 -13.39 -6.49
C GLY A 2 -5.18 -12.69 -5.16
N ARG A 3 -5.58 -13.46 -4.14
CA ARG A 3 -6.07 -12.98 -2.86
C ARG A 3 -4.94 -12.94 -1.82
N LEU A 4 -4.90 -11.84 -1.09
CA LEU A 4 -3.97 -11.60 0.01
C LEU A 4 -4.73 -11.25 1.29
N LYS A 5 -4.11 -11.41 2.45
CA LYS A 5 -4.63 -10.90 3.74
C LYS A 5 -3.51 -10.35 4.62
N SER A 6 -3.89 -9.43 5.50
CA SER A 6 -3.07 -9.04 6.65
C SER A 6 -3.19 -10.08 7.77
N LEU A 7 -2.07 -10.43 8.40
CA LEU A 7 -2.03 -11.22 9.63
C LEU A 7 -2.03 -10.35 10.89
N THR A 8 -1.63 -9.07 10.75
CA THR A 8 -1.52 -8.12 11.86
C THR A 8 -2.88 -7.57 12.29
N PHE A 9 -3.80 -7.36 11.36
CA PHE A 9 -5.16 -6.92 11.67
C PHE A 9 -6.12 -8.10 11.69
N GLN A 10 -6.61 -8.48 12.87
CA GLN A 10 -7.48 -9.64 13.04
C GLN A 10 -8.97 -9.29 13.15
N ARG A 11 -9.33 -8.04 13.46
CA ARG A 11 -10.73 -7.61 13.63
C ARG A 11 -10.98 -6.17 13.16
N PRO A 12 -11.61 -5.98 11.98
CA PRO A 12 -11.81 -6.97 10.92
C PRO A 12 -10.48 -7.35 10.24
N ILE A 13 -10.39 -8.58 9.73
CA ILE A 13 -9.25 -9.00 8.90
C ILE A 13 -9.21 -8.15 7.63
N ARG A 14 -8.12 -7.41 7.41
CA ARG A 14 -7.92 -6.69 6.14
C ARG A 14 -7.62 -7.70 5.04
N LYS A 15 -8.53 -7.81 4.07
CA LYS A 15 -8.42 -8.70 2.91
C LYS A 15 -8.23 -7.90 1.63
N PHE A 16 -7.42 -8.45 0.73
CA PHE A 16 -7.20 -7.94 -0.62
C PHE A 16 -7.73 -9.01 -1.58
N ILE A 17 -8.91 -8.77 -2.15
CA ILE A 17 -9.66 -9.75 -2.94
C ILE A 17 -9.94 -9.28 -4.36
N LEU A 18 -9.70 -8.00 -4.65
CA LEU A 18 -9.91 -7.39 -5.97
C LEU A 18 -8.58 -6.93 -6.58
N PRO A 19 -8.39 -7.09 -7.90
CA PRO A 19 -7.29 -6.44 -8.61
C PRO A 19 -7.30 -4.93 -8.42
N GLY A 20 -6.11 -4.31 -8.39
CA GLY A 20 -5.94 -2.86 -8.20
C GLY A 20 -5.88 -2.40 -6.74
N GLN A 21 -6.14 -3.28 -5.77
CA GLN A 21 -5.88 -2.99 -4.37
C GLN A 21 -4.37 -2.95 -4.09
N HIS A 22 -3.94 -2.05 -3.21
CA HIS A 22 -2.53 -1.83 -2.90
C HIS A 22 -2.23 -1.95 -1.40
N PHE A 23 -0.96 -2.21 -1.08
CA PHE A 23 -0.42 -2.26 0.28
C PHE A 23 1.05 -1.78 0.28
N GLY A 24 1.65 -1.62 1.47
CA GLY A 24 3.07 -1.29 1.58
C GLY A 24 3.46 0.15 1.23
N ALA A 25 2.48 1.04 0.98
CA ALA A 25 2.70 2.43 0.59
C ALA A 25 3.62 3.22 1.53
N ASN A 26 3.68 2.87 2.82
CA ASN A 26 4.60 3.46 3.78
C ASN A 26 6.06 3.36 3.31
N GLY A 27 6.44 2.27 2.63
CA GLY A 27 7.79 2.06 2.08
C GLY A 27 8.12 2.90 0.84
N LEU A 28 7.18 3.73 0.36
CA LEU A 28 7.45 4.76 -0.65
C LEU A 28 7.79 6.12 -0.02
N THR A 29 7.65 6.25 1.31
CA THR A 29 7.87 7.49 2.05
C THR A 29 8.95 7.27 3.10
N GLU A 30 9.44 8.34 3.75
CA GLU A 30 10.47 8.25 4.79
C GLU A 30 10.06 7.41 6.02
N HIS A 31 8.77 7.07 6.15
CA HIS A 31 8.24 6.21 7.20
C HIS A 31 8.35 4.73 6.82
N ASN A 32 9.56 4.24 6.61
CA ASN A 32 9.88 2.87 6.14
C ASN A 32 9.56 1.74 7.15
N LYS A 33 8.64 1.96 8.09
CA LYS A 33 8.17 0.93 9.01
C LYS A 33 6.92 0.28 8.44
N HIS A 34 7.06 -0.97 8.01
CA HIS A 34 5.92 -1.81 7.68
C HIS A 34 5.09 -2.05 8.95
N THR A 35 3.78 -1.88 8.83
CA THR A 35 2.82 -2.01 9.94
C THR A 35 1.93 -3.23 9.80
N GLU A 36 2.07 -3.98 8.70
CA GLU A 36 1.25 -5.16 8.43
C GLU A 36 2.09 -6.26 7.82
N ASP A 37 1.88 -7.49 8.29
CA ASP A 37 2.37 -8.70 7.68
C ASP A 37 1.34 -9.17 6.66
N ILE A 38 1.71 -9.16 5.38
CA ILE A 38 0.84 -9.56 4.28
C ILE A 38 1.21 -10.97 3.82
N VAL A 39 0.21 -11.84 3.70
CA VAL A 39 0.38 -13.22 3.21
C VAL A 39 -0.54 -13.47 2.02
N ALA A 40 -0.02 -14.22 1.03
CA ALA A 40 -0.83 -14.73 -0.08
C ALA A 40 -1.66 -15.93 0.37
N ILE A 41 -2.94 -15.92 0.02
CA ILE A 41 -3.88 -17.02 0.30
C ILE A 41 -3.86 -18.04 -0.85
N ASP A 42 -3.68 -17.54 -2.07
CA ASP A 42 -3.56 -18.31 -3.32
C ASP A 42 -2.52 -17.63 -4.24
N SER A 43 -2.22 -18.28 -5.38
CA SER A 43 -1.27 -17.75 -6.37
C SER A 43 -1.67 -16.34 -6.79
N SER A 44 -0.78 -15.38 -6.56
CA SER A 44 -1.04 -13.95 -6.69
C SER A 44 0.09 -13.27 -7.44
N GLU A 45 -0.25 -12.43 -8.40
CA GLU A 45 0.69 -11.56 -9.12
C GLU A 45 0.66 -10.17 -8.48
N ILE A 46 1.84 -9.62 -8.22
CA ILE A 46 2.00 -8.35 -7.50
C ILE A 46 2.93 -7.46 -8.32
N LEU A 47 2.45 -6.26 -8.66
CA LEU A 47 3.29 -5.20 -9.20
C LEU A 47 3.97 -4.45 -8.05
N VAL A 48 5.30 -4.37 -8.09
CA VAL A 48 6.10 -3.77 -7.01
C VAL A 48 6.73 -2.47 -7.50
N LEU A 49 6.53 -1.40 -6.74
CA LEU A 49 7.25 -0.15 -6.87
C LEU A 49 8.13 0.03 -5.63
N SER A 50 9.45 -0.02 -5.79
CA SER A 50 10.37 0.17 -4.67
C SER A 50 10.53 1.66 -4.32
N GLY A 51 10.93 1.97 -3.09
CA GLY A 51 11.21 3.35 -2.68
C GLY A 51 12.24 4.05 -3.59
N VAL A 52 13.29 3.33 -4.01
CA VAL A 52 14.31 3.85 -4.94
C VAL A 52 13.72 4.13 -6.33
N ALA A 53 12.89 3.24 -6.84
CA ALA A 53 12.21 3.46 -8.13
C ALA A 53 11.21 4.62 -8.03
N PHE A 54 10.50 4.73 -6.90
CA PHE A 54 9.58 5.83 -6.66
C PHE A 54 10.29 7.17 -6.55
N GLN A 55 11.48 7.26 -5.95
CA GLN A 55 12.28 8.49 -5.94
C GLN A 55 12.61 8.95 -7.37
N LYS A 56 13.06 8.04 -8.24
CA LYS A 56 13.33 8.35 -9.66
C LYS A 56 12.05 8.75 -10.41
N PHE A 57 10.95 8.06 -10.13
CA PHE A 57 9.63 8.39 -10.69
C PHE A 57 9.19 9.79 -10.24
N PHE A 58 9.35 10.12 -8.97
CA PHE A 58 8.99 11.41 -8.39
C PHE A 58 9.77 12.56 -9.03
N SER A 59 11.04 12.35 -9.37
CA SER A 59 11.86 13.33 -10.08
C SER A 59 11.44 13.54 -11.54
N SER A 60 10.89 12.51 -12.20
CA SER A 60 10.55 12.55 -13.64
C SER A 60 9.08 12.87 -13.91
N HIS A 61 8.18 12.56 -12.98
CA HIS A 61 6.72 12.68 -13.12
C HIS A 61 6.12 13.25 -11.83
N HIS A 62 6.55 14.47 -11.49
CA HIS A 62 6.30 15.08 -10.18
C HIS A 62 4.80 15.25 -9.86
N ASP A 63 4.00 15.63 -10.84
CA ASP A 63 2.56 15.85 -10.70
C ASP A 63 1.80 14.56 -10.35
N ILE A 64 2.14 13.46 -11.03
CA ILE A 64 1.55 12.14 -10.78
C ILE A 64 2.01 11.61 -9.42
N ALA A 65 3.30 11.72 -9.13
CA ALA A 65 3.85 11.25 -7.87
C ALA A 65 3.24 11.99 -6.66
N HIS A 66 3.00 13.30 -6.79
CA HIS A 66 2.32 14.09 -5.78
C HIS A 66 0.87 13.64 -5.56
N LYS A 67 0.11 13.39 -6.64
CA LYS A 67 -1.26 12.83 -6.54
C LYS A 67 -1.27 11.50 -5.79
N ILE A 68 -0.33 10.59 -6.08
CA ILE A 68 -0.19 9.31 -5.37
C ILE A 68 0.00 9.55 -3.87
N VAL A 69 0.96 10.38 -3.47
CA VAL A 69 1.24 10.66 -2.05
C VAL A 69 0.02 11.27 -1.34
N GLN A 70 -0.71 12.17 -2.02
CA GLN A 70 -1.94 12.77 -1.46
C GLN A 70 -3.04 11.73 -1.23
N SER A 71 -3.30 10.85 -2.21
CA SER A 71 -4.28 9.76 -2.07
C SER A 71 -3.93 8.84 -0.90
N LEU A 72 -2.66 8.44 -0.78
CA LEU A 72 -2.18 7.59 0.32
C LEU A 72 -2.39 8.22 1.71
N ARG A 73 -2.15 9.53 1.83
CA ARG A 73 -2.39 10.28 3.07
C ARG A 73 -3.87 10.38 3.41
N ALA A 74 -4.74 10.57 2.42
CA ALA A 74 -6.19 10.62 2.62
C ALA A 74 -6.73 9.28 3.17
N GLU A 75 -6.27 8.16 2.63
CA GLU A 75 -6.65 6.82 3.11
C GLU A 75 -6.20 6.55 4.55
N THR A 76 -5.02 7.07 4.93
CA THR A 76 -4.50 6.93 6.30
C THR A 76 -5.35 7.71 7.31
N LYS A 77 -5.82 8.91 6.95
CA LYS A 77 -6.71 9.72 7.80
C LYS A 77 -8.07 9.06 8.01
N ILE A 78 -8.66 8.52 6.95
CA ILE A 78 -9.95 7.83 7.01
C ILE A 78 -9.87 6.63 7.97
N LYS A 79 -8.80 5.85 7.90
CA LYS A 79 -8.57 4.72 8.82
C LYS A 79 -8.38 5.13 10.28
N ARG A 80 -7.76 6.30 10.55
CA ARG A 80 -7.58 6.80 11.94
C ARG A 80 -8.88 7.30 12.58
N LEU A 81 -9.83 7.81 11.79
CA LEU A 81 -11.11 8.33 12.29
C LEU A 81 -12.18 7.25 12.48
N SER A 82 -11.89 6.02 12.04
CA SER A 82 -12.83 4.88 12.09
C SER A 82 -12.55 3.94 13.27
N ILE A 83 -11.79 4.40 14.28
CA ILE A 83 -11.41 3.66 15.50
C ILE A 83 -12.09 4.31 16.70
#